data_AF-A0AAP0DES0-F1
#
_entry.id   AF-A0AAP0DES0-F1
#
_cell.length_a   1.000
_cell.length_b   1.000
_cell.length_c   1.000
_cell.angle_alpha   90.00
_cell.angle_beta   90.00
_cell.angle_gamma   90.00
#
_symmetry.space_group_name_H-M   'P 1'
#
loop_
_entity.id
_entity.type
_entity.pdbx_description
1 polymer ?
#
loop_
_entity_poly.entity_id
_entity_poly.type
_entity_poly.pdbx_seq_one_letter_code
_entity_poly.pdbx_strand_id
1 'polypeptide(L)'
;MTYPFRGIVGDVRGRVSCYKQDWIDGIKPGIRILAPTMYIFFASALPVIAFGAQLSRDTDGRLSTVETLASTAICGIIHSIVGGQPLMIVGVAEPTIIMYTYLYEFAKDRQDLGPQLFLAWAGWVCIWTALLLFLMAIFNACDIISRFTRIAGETFGMLISILFIQEAIKGLVSEFYVPKSEDPNLVKYQFQWLYTNGLLAVIFSFGLLYTALRSRNARSWLYGAGWLRSFIADYGVPMMVVVWTALSFWVPNKAPSGVPRRLYSPLLWDYESLYHWTVIKDMGEVPLVYIMAAFVPGVMIAALYFFDHSVASQLAQQKEFNLKKPSAYHYDIFLLGFMTLVCGLIGLPPANGVLPQSPMHTKSLAVLEQQFIKKKMMESVNESIEQEASVSEIYKQMQKVFMDIEKSPITDVIIKELKDLEDSNNECRRRARNNKGKV
;
A
#
# COMPACT_ATOMS: atom_id res chain seq x y z
N MET A 1 -3.21 10.02 -32.81
CA MET A 1 -2.59 10.92 -31.81
C MET A 1 -3.70 11.43 -30.91
N THR A 2 -3.84 10.81 -29.74
CA THR A 2 -4.75 11.24 -28.67
C THR A 2 -4.18 12.50 -28.02
N TYR A 3 -5.02 13.51 -27.79
CA TYR A 3 -4.61 14.78 -27.16
C TYR A 3 -3.92 14.53 -25.81
N PRO A 4 -2.83 15.26 -25.49
CA PRO A 4 -2.20 15.19 -24.17
C PRO A 4 -3.24 15.54 -23.09
N PHE A 5 -3.15 14.89 -21.92
CA PHE A 5 -4.06 15.04 -20.76
C PHE A 5 -5.46 14.41 -20.87
N ARG A 6 -5.87 13.85 -22.02
CA ARG A 6 -7.22 13.26 -22.15
C ARG A 6 -7.50 12.15 -21.14
N GLY A 7 -6.50 11.28 -20.87
CA GLY A 7 -6.61 10.19 -19.88
C GLY A 7 -6.84 10.71 -18.46
N ILE A 8 -6.00 11.65 -18.02
CA ILE A 8 -6.09 12.25 -16.67
C ILE A 8 -7.44 12.95 -16.46
N VAL A 9 -7.89 13.75 -17.44
CA VAL A 9 -9.17 14.47 -17.33
C VAL A 9 -10.37 13.51 -17.28
N GLY A 10 -10.31 12.40 -18.04
CA GLY A 10 -11.31 11.35 -17.99
C GLY A 10 -11.39 10.67 -16.62
N ASP A 11 -10.22 10.28 -16.09
CA ASP A 11 -10.09 9.62 -14.79
C ASP A 11 -10.60 10.52 -13.65
N VAL A 12 -10.22 11.80 -13.65
CA VAL A 12 -10.68 12.78 -12.65
C VAL A 12 -12.18 13.00 -12.73
N ARG A 13 -12.75 13.16 -13.94
CA ARG A 13 -14.20 13.36 -14.10
C ARG A 13 -15.00 12.16 -13.61
N GLY A 14 -14.53 10.94 -13.90
CA GLY A 14 -15.14 9.70 -13.43
C GLY A 14 -15.09 9.56 -11.91
N ARG A 15 -14.03 10.04 -11.26
CA ARG A 15 -13.86 9.94 -9.80
C ARG A 15 -14.55 11.03 -8.99
N VAL A 16 -14.59 12.26 -9.47
CA VAL A 16 -15.25 13.37 -8.77
C VAL A 16 -16.74 13.07 -8.50
N SER A 17 -17.42 12.34 -9.40
CA SER A 17 -18.81 11.93 -9.20
C SER A 17 -18.99 10.90 -8.07
N CYS A 18 -17.99 10.05 -7.84
CA CYS A 18 -18.02 8.98 -6.84
C CYS A 18 -17.47 9.42 -5.47
N TYR A 19 -16.62 10.46 -5.43
CA TYR A 19 -15.87 10.86 -4.24
C TYR A 19 -16.75 11.14 -3.01
N LYS A 20 -17.89 11.83 -3.19
CA LYS A 20 -18.82 12.10 -2.08
C LYS A 20 -19.39 10.83 -1.46
N GLN A 21 -19.58 9.78 -2.25
CA GLN A 21 -20.10 8.51 -1.75
C GLN A 21 -19.02 7.70 -1.06
N ASP A 22 -17.76 7.76 -1.51
CA ASP A 22 -16.67 7.04 -0.85
C ASP A 22 -16.58 7.41 0.65
N TRP A 23 -16.77 8.69 0.98
CA TRP A 23 -16.85 9.16 2.37
C TRP A 23 -18.09 8.64 3.11
N ILE A 24 -19.26 8.66 2.47
CA ILE A 24 -20.51 8.17 3.07
C ILE A 24 -20.43 6.64 3.30
N ASP A 25 -19.93 5.90 2.32
CA ASP A 25 -19.77 4.45 2.34
C ASP A 25 -18.69 3.99 3.31
N GLY A 26 -17.64 4.82 3.53
CA GLY A 26 -16.63 4.57 4.55
C GLY A 26 -17.14 4.72 5.99
N ILE A 27 -18.13 5.60 6.22
CA ILE A 27 -18.69 5.85 7.56
C ILE A 27 -19.81 4.86 7.92
N LYS A 28 -20.60 4.40 6.95
CA LYS A 28 -21.71 3.44 7.15
C LYS A 28 -21.37 2.16 7.96
N PRO A 29 -20.20 1.51 7.80
CA PRO A 29 -19.85 0.28 8.52
C PRO A 29 -19.53 0.51 10.01
N GLY A 30 -19.34 1.76 10.43
CA GLY A 30 -19.03 2.13 11.82
C GLY A 30 -17.84 1.36 12.38
N ILE A 31 -18.01 0.75 13.55
CA ILE A 31 -16.95 0.04 14.29
C ILE A 31 -16.39 -1.16 13.52
N ARG A 32 -17.11 -1.71 12.54
CA ARG A 32 -16.66 -2.90 11.80
C ARG A 32 -15.49 -2.62 10.86
N ILE A 33 -15.28 -1.37 10.47
CA ILE A 33 -14.12 -0.99 9.65
C ILE A 33 -12.81 -1.08 10.43
N LEU A 34 -12.87 -0.98 11.77
CA LEU A 34 -11.70 -0.99 12.64
C LEU A 34 -10.87 -2.27 12.49
N ALA A 35 -11.53 -3.42 12.29
CA ALA A 35 -10.84 -4.70 12.14
C ALA A 35 -10.00 -4.75 10.84
N PRO A 36 -10.54 -4.47 9.64
CA PRO A 36 -9.75 -4.31 8.43
C PRO A 36 -8.68 -3.21 8.53
N THR A 37 -8.99 -2.06 9.12
CA THR A 37 -8.03 -0.97 9.28
C THR A 37 -6.82 -1.38 10.13
N MET A 38 -7.07 -2.01 11.29
CA MET A 38 -5.99 -2.49 12.15
C MET A 38 -5.20 -3.62 11.48
N TYR A 39 -5.88 -4.57 10.83
CA TYR A 39 -5.23 -5.64 10.09
C TYR A 39 -4.26 -5.09 9.04
N ILE A 40 -4.72 -4.14 8.21
CA ILE A 40 -3.89 -3.53 7.17
C ILE A 40 -2.81 -2.62 7.75
N PHE A 41 -3.08 -1.91 8.85
CA PHE A 41 -2.07 -1.12 9.55
C PHE A 41 -0.87 -1.98 9.94
N PHE A 42 -1.09 -3.13 10.59
CA PHE A 42 0.02 -4.02 10.97
C PHE A 42 0.65 -4.74 9.80
N ALA A 43 -0.15 -5.15 8.80
CA ALA A 43 0.37 -5.73 7.56
C ALA A 43 1.24 -4.74 6.77
N SER A 44 1.04 -3.44 6.96
CA SER A 44 1.80 -2.37 6.29
C SER A 44 2.98 -1.87 7.12
N ALA A 45 2.80 -1.70 8.42
CA ALA A 45 3.84 -1.19 9.32
C ALA A 45 5.00 -2.18 9.49
N LEU A 46 4.74 -3.49 9.63
CA LEU A 46 5.80 -4.47 9.90
C LEU A 46 6.83 -4.58 8.76
N PRO A 47 6.44 -4.70 7.47
CA PRO A 47 7.41 -4.69 6.37
C PRO A 47 8.16 -3.37 6.29
N VAL A 48 7.49 -2.23 6.47
CA VAL A 48 8.13 -0.90 6.42
C VAL A 48 9.17 -0.74 7.54
N ILE A 49 8.88 -1.26 8.73
CA ILE A 49 9.85 -1.28 9.85
C ILE A 49 11.06 -2.14 9.51
N ALA A 50 10.84 -3.32 8.93
CA ALA A 50 11.92 -4.22 8.52
C ALA A 50 12.79 -3.62 7.41
N PHE A 51 12.16 -3.03 6.39
CA PHE A 51 12.84 -2.36 5.29
C PHE A 51 13.57 -1.09 5.72
N GLY A 52 12.99 -0.31 6.62
CA GLY A 52 13.67 0.85 7.22
C GLY A 52 14.89 0.43 8.05
N ALA A 53 14.81 -0.68 8.78
CA ALA A 53 15.95 -1.24 9.50
C ALA A 53 17.03 -1.81 8.57
N GLN A 54 16.65 -2.35 7.42
CA GLN A 54 17.59 -2.76 6.36
C GLN A 54 18.27 -1.54 5.74
N LEU A 55 17.50 -0.52 5.37
CA LEU A 55 18.00 0.73 4.81
C LEU A 55 18.98 1.42 5.77
N SER A 56 18.69 1.43 7.07
CA SER A 56 19.59 1.98 8.10
C SER A 56 20.92 1.24 8.16
N ARG A 57 20.90 -0.09 8.06
CA ARG A 57 22.12 -0.91 8.06
C ARG A 57 22.95 -0.71 6.80
N ASP A 58 22.29 -0.57 5.66
CA ASP A 58 22.96 -0.46 4.36
C ASP A 58 23.43 0.97 4.05
N THR A 59 22.84 1.99 4.69
CA THR A 59 23.20 3.41 4.53
C THR A 59 24.01 4.00 5.67
N ASP A 60 24.69 3.15 6.47
CA ASP A 60 25.46 3.55 7.67
C ASP A 60 24.69 4.50 8.62
N GLY A 61 23.38 4.26 8.79
CA GLY A 61 22.51 5.06 9.65
C GLY A 61 22.00 6.37 9.05
N ARG A 62 22.32 6.70 7.80
CA ARG A 62 21.87 7.95 7.15
C ARG A 62 20.39 7.98 6.84
N LEU A 63 19.78 6.85 6.51
CA LEU A 63 18.33 6.73 6.38
C LEU A 63 17.84 5.68 7.36
N SER A 64 17.00 6.07 8.30
CA SER A 64 16.55 5.19 9.36
C SER A 64 15.11 4.70 9.13
N THR A 65 14.63 3.90 10.08
CA THR A 65 13.28 3.38 10.07
C THR A 65 12.21 4.48 10.16
N VAL A 66 12.52 5.59 10.85
CA VAL A 66 11.53 6.67 11.03
C VAL A 66 11.26 7.43 9.74
N GLU A 67 12.26 7.68 8.88
CA GLU A 67 12.05 8.34 7.58
C GLU A 67 11.20 7.46 6.65
N THR A 68 11.43 6.16 6.67
CA THR A 68 10.68 5.19 5.87
C THR A 68 9.22 5.11 6.31
N LEU A 69 8.97 5.15 7.63
CA LEU A 69 7.63 5.22 8.20
C LEU A 69 6.94 6.56 7.90
N ALA A 70 7.66 7.67 8.05
CA ALA A 70 7.15 9.01 7.75
C ALA A 70 6.75 9.13 6.28
N SER A 71 7.59 8.63 5.37
CA SER A 71 7.28 8.58 3.94
C SER A 71 6.00 7.81 3.64
N THR A 72 5.89 6.59 4.19
CA THR A 72 4.71 5.75 4.01
C THR A 72 3.46 6.41 4.58
N ALA A 73 3.55 7.06 5.74
CA ALA A 73 2.43 7.76 6.36
C ALA A 73 1.98 8.98 5.54
N ILE A 74 2.91 9.84 5.13
CA ILE A 74 2.62 11.04 4.34
C ILE A 74 2.04 10.64 2.98
N CYS A 75 2.70 9.74 2.25
CA CYS A 75 2.23 9.27 0.95
C CYS A 75 0.87 8.56 1.06
N GLY A 76 0.68 7.75 2.11
CA GLY A 76 -0.59 7.07 2.35
C GLY A 76 -1.75 8.03 2.65
N ILE A 77 -1.52 9.07 3.44
CA ILE A 77 -2.54 10.11 3.71
C ILE A 77 -2.88 10.85 2.42
N ILE A 78 -1.89 11.29 1.66
CA ILE A 78 -2.18 12.08 0.45
C ILE A 78 -2.83 11.18 -0.62
N HIS A 79 -2.38 9.94 -0.79
CA HIS A 79 -3.00 8.98 -1.72
C HIS A 79 -4.41 8.57 -1.30
N SER A 80 -4.71 8.43 0.00
CA SER A 80 -6.07 8.11 0.44
C SER A 80 -7.06 9.25 0.25
N ILE A 81 -6.62 10.52 0.34
CA ILE A 81 -7.48 11.71 0.18
C ILE A 81 -7.63 12.09 -1.29
N VAL A 82 -6.53 12.09 -2.04
CA VAL A 82 -6.43 12.63 -3.40
C VAL A 82 -6.37 11.54 -4.45
N GLY A 83 -6.07 10.28 -4.09
CA GLY A 83 -5.90 9.19 -5.03
C GLY A 83 -7.15 8.83 -5.83
N GLY A 84 -6.92 8.45 -7.08
CA GLY A 84 -7.92 7.87 -7.95
C GLY A 84 -8.26 6.41 -7.59
N GLN A 85 -7.47 5.71 -6.77
CA GLN A 85 -7.81 4.38 -6.25
C GLN A 85 -7.45 4.25 -4.76
N PRO A 86 -8.35 4.63 -3.84
CA PRO A 86 -8.09 4.60 -2.39
C PRO A 86 -7.96 3.18 -1.80
N LEU A 87 -8.29 2.15 -2.57
CA LEU A 87 -8.07 0.75 -2.17
C LEU A 87 -6.59 0.34 -2.24
N MET A 88 -5.78 1.07 -3.00
CA MET A 88 -4.36 0.79 -3.13
C MET A 88 -3.61 1.26 -1.89
N ILE A 89 -2.73 0.41 -1.37
CA ILE A 89 -1.85 0.77 -0.26
C ILE A 89 -0.51 1.18 -0.85
N VAL A 90 -0.08 2.39 -0.50
CA VAL A 90 1.21 2.96 -0.88
C VAL A 90 2.17 2.80 0.28
N GLY A 91 3.40 2.38 -0.01
CA GLY A 91 4.44 2.14 0.98
C GLY A 91 5.79 1.93 0.32
N VAL A 92 6.85 1.87 1.14
CA VAL A 92 8.20 1.63 0.62
C VAL A 92 8.38 0.15 0.33
N ALA A 93 8.56 -0.20 -0.94
CA ALA A 93 8.87 -1.56 -1.38
C ALA A 93 10.38 -1.86 -1.35
N GLU A 94 10.73 -3.14 -1.24
CA GLU A 94 12.11 -3.62 -1.25
C GLU A 94 12.94 -3.13 -2.47
N PRO A 95 12.41 -3.11 -3.71
CA PRO A 95 13.16 -2.58 -4.85
C PRO A 95 13.60 -1.12 -4.66
N THR A 96 12.80 -0.29 -3.98
CA THR A 96 13.19 1.08 -3.63
C THR A 96 14.40 1.08 -2.69
N ILE A 97 14.41 0.21 -1.69
CA ILE A 97 15.52 0.08 -0.74
C ILE A 97 16.80 -0.31 -1.46
N ILE A 98 16.74 -1.31 -2.34
CA ILE A 98 17.91 -1.77 -3.12
C ILE A 98 18.47 -0.63 -3.97
N MET A 99 17.62 0.14 -4.64
CA MET A 99 18.05 1.30 -5.42
C MET A 99 18.69 2.36 -4.52
N TYR A 100 18.13 2.64 -3.35
CA TYR A 100 18.70 3.59 -2.39
C TYR A 100 20.05 3.12 -1.83
N THR A 101 20.21 1.83 -1.55
CA THR A 101 21.50 1.24 -1.15
C THR A 101 22.54 1.41 -2.26
N TYR A 102 22.18 1.13 -3.51
CA TYR A 102 23.08 1.33 -4.65
C TYR A 102 23.47 2.81 -4.83
N LEU A 103 22.51 3.73 -4.67
CA LEU A 103 22.78 5.16 -4.70
C LEU A 103 23.75 5.56 -3.56
N TYR A 104 23.57 4.99 -2.36
CA TYR A 104 24.46 5.27 -1.23
C TYR A 104 25.88 4.75 -1.46
N GLU A 105 26.03 3.50 -1.91
CA GLU A 105 27.33 2.92 -2.26
C GLU A 105 28.02 3.75 -3.36
N PHE A 106 27.28 4.17 -4.39
CA PHE A 106 27.81 5.02 -5.45
C PHE A 106 28.28 6.39 -4.95
N ALA A 107 27.56 7.00 -3.99
CA ALA A 107 27.90 8.30 -3.43
C ALA A 107 29.05 8.23 -2.43
N LYS A 108 29.14 7.17 -1.62
CA LYS A 108 30.13 7.00 -0.55
C LYS A 108 31.56 6.93 -1.08
N ASP A 109 31.77 6.29 -2.22
CA ASP A 109 33.11 6.08 -2.81
C ASP A 109 33.64 7.31 -3.58
N ARG A 110 32.85 8.38 -3.69
CA ARG A 110 33.20 9.57 -4.47
C ARG A 110 33.52 10.77 -3.60
N GLN A 111 34.68 11.39 -3.86
CA GLN A 111 35.17 12.56 -3.13
C GLN A 111 34.26 13.79 -3.29
N ASP A 112 33.55 13.92 -4.43
CA ASP A 112 32.74 15.11 -4.75
C ASP A 112 31.31 15.08 -4.15
N LEU A 113 30.79 13.89 -3.84
CA LEU A 113 29.44 13.72 -3.28
C LEU A 113 29.51 13.40 -1.79
N GLY A 114 30.44 12.53 -1.40
CA GLY A 114 30.55 12.02 -0.05
C GLY A 114 29.25 11.40 0.50
N PRO A 115 29.28 10.87 1.72
CA PRO A 115 28.09 10.37 2.38
C PRO A 115 27.15 11.50 2.84
N GLN A 116 27.62 12.75 2.93
CA GLN A 116 26.83 13.92 3.37
C GLN A 116 25.85 14.42 2.31
N LEU A 117 26.24 14.52 1.04
CA LEU A 117 25.36 15.00 -0.04
C LEU A 117 24.53 13.88 -0.69
N PHE A 118 24.60 12.65 -0.17
CA PHE A 118 23.81 11.51 -0.68
C PHE A 118 22.31 11.83 -0.71
N LEU A 119 21.75 12.41 0.36
CA LEU A 119 20.32 12.74 0.41
C LEU A 119 19.94 13.80 -0.62
N ALA A 120 20.79 14.83 -0.80
CA ALA A 120 20.59 15.86 -1.81
C ALA A 120 20.64 15.29 -3.23
N TRP A 121 21.55 14.35 -3.49
CA TRP A 121 21.62 13.65 -4.77
C TRP A 121 20.40 12.75 -5.00
N ALA A 122 19.95 12.01 -3.98
CA ALA A 122 18.71 11.24 -4.04
C ALA A 122 17.49 12.15 -4.34
N GLY A 123 17.46 13.37 -3.81
CA GLY A 123 16.47 14.38 -4.15
C GLY A 123 16.45 14.73 -5.65
N TRP A 124 17.62 14.91 -6.27
CA TRP A 124 17.72 15.14 -7.72
C TRP A 124 17.27 13.92 -8.55
N VAL A 125 17.60 12.71 -8.10
CA VAL A 125 17.09 11.48 -8.71
C VAL A 125 15.57 11.44 -8.66
N CYS A 126 14.97 11.82 -7.53
CA CYS A 126 13.51 11.92 -7.36
C CYS A 126 12.89 13.00 -8.25
N ILE A 127 13.55 14.15 -8.47
CA ILE A 127 13.06 15.19 -9.41
C ILE A 127 12.99 14.63 -10.84
N TRP A 128 14.05 13.96 -11.32
CA TRP A 128 14.05 13.32 -12.63
C TRP A 128 12.98 12.24 -12.74
N THR A 129 12.84 11.43 -11.69
CA THR A 129 11.82 10.38 -11.59
C THR A 129 10.41 10.99 -11.71
N ALA A 130 10.12 12.04 -10.96
CA ALA A 130 8.84 12.74 -10.99
C ALA A 130 8.54 13.33 -12.38
N LEU A 131 9.53 13.95 -13.02
CA LEU A 131 9.40 14.50 -14.37
C LEU A 131 9.05 13.40 -15.38
N LEU A 132 9.72 12.25 -15.31
CA LEU A 132 9.45 11.10 -16.17
C LEU A 132 8.06 10.50 -15.91
N LEU A 133 7.63 10.40 -14.64
CA LEU A 133 6.28 9.93 -14.28
C LEU A 133 5.20 10.87 -14.81
N PHE A 134 5.38 12.19 -14.69
CA PHE A 134 4.47 13.17 -15.29
C PHE A 134 4.40 13.03 -16.82
N LEU A 135 5.56 12.86 -17.46
CA LEU A 135 5.64 12.68 -18.90
C LEU A 135 4.90 11.40 -19.36
N MET A 136 5.10 10.29 -18.65
CA MET A 136 4.37 9.03 -18.90
C MET A 136 2.87 9.17 -18.69
N ALA A 137 2.43 9.89 -17.66
CA ALA A 137 1.01 10.14 -17.40
C ALA A 137 0.36 11.00 -18.51
N ILE A 138 1.07 12.00 -19.02
CA ILE A 138 0.57 12.89 -20.09
C ILE A 138 0.47 12.16 -21.44
N PHE A 139 1.46 11.32 -21.76
CA PHE A 139 1.52 10.55 -23.01
C PHE A 139 0.69 9.26 -23.00
N ASN A 140 -0.16 9.05 -22.00
CA ASN A 140 -1.06 7.89 -21.91
C ASN A 140 -0.30 6.54 -21.88
N ALA A 141 0.89 6.50 -21.26
CA ALA A 141 1.69 5.27 -21.16
C ALA A 141 0.94 4.14 -20.42
N CYS A 142 -0.10 4.48 -19.65
CA CYS A 142 -0.97 3.54 -18.97
C CYS A 142 -1.73 2.60 -19.92
N ASP A 143 -1.81 2.89 -21.23
CA ASP A 143 -2.32 1.94 -22.23
C ASP A 143 -1.46 0.67 -22.33
N ILE A 144 -0.21 0.69 -21.82
CA ILE A 144 0.64 -0.51 -21.68
C ILE A 144 0.07 -1.46 -20.61
N ILE A 145 -0.62 -0.93 -19.59
CA ILE A 145 -1.18 -1.70 -18.49
C ILE A 145 -2.25 -2.69 -18.99
N SER A 146 -3.05 -2.31 -19.99
CA SER A 146 -4.08 -3.21 -20.56
C SER A 146 -3.49 -4.43 -21.29
N ARG A 147 -2.20 -4.39 -21.66
CA ARG A 147 -1.47 -5.54 -22.24
C ARG A 147 -0.92 -6.50 -21.19
N PHE A 148 -0.93 -6.11 -19.92
CA PHE A 148 -0.46 -6.96 -18.84
C PHE A 148 -1.49 -8.06 -18.55
N THR A 149 -1.08 -9.31 -18.71
CA THR A 149 -1.95 -10.47 -18.58
C THR A 149 -1.97 -10.98 -17.13
N ARG A 150 -3.00 -11.77 -16.79
CA ARG A 150 -3.11 -12.45 -15.49
C ARG A 150 -1.86 -13.27 -15.16
N ILE A 151 -1.27 -13.95 -16.15
CA ILE A 151 -0.05 -14.76 -15.99
C ILE A 151 1.12 -13.90 -15.52
N ALA A 152 1.29 -12.71 -16.11
CA ALA A 152 2.36 -11.80 -15.73
C ALA A 152 2.18 -11.30 -14.28
N GLY A 153 0.94 -11.01 -13.87
CA GLY A 153 0.62 -10.59 -12.50
C GLY A 153 0.86 -11.68 -11.46
N GLU A 154 0.43 -12.91 -11.73
CA GLU A 154 0.64 -14.05 -10.82
C GLU A 154 2.14 -14.42 -10.71
N THR A 155 2.87 -14.40 -11.83
CA THR A 155 4.31 -14.66 -11.86
C THR A 155 5.09 -13.59 -11.11
N PHE A 156 4.72 -12.32 -11.27
CA PHE A 156 5.34 -11.22 -10.55
C PHE A 156 5.04 -11.29 -9.04
N GLY A 157 3.80 -11.61 -8.66
CA GLY A 157 3.45 -11.86 -7.27
C GLY A 157 4.23 -13.03 -6.64
N MET A 158 4.50 -14.09 -7.41
CA MET A 158 5.35 -15.21 -7.00
C MET A 158 6.81 -14.76 -6.79
N LEU A 159 7.36 -13.96 -7.72
CA LEU A 159 8.72 -13.42 -7.59
C LEU A 159 8.87 -12.60 -6.30
N ILE A 160 7.95 -11.68 -6.04
CA ILE A 160 7.96 -10.86 -4.82
C ILE A 160 7.84 -11.73 -3.57
N SER A 161 7.01 -12.78 -3.61
CA SER A 161 6.87 -13.71 -2.48
C SER A 161 8.17 -14.47 -2.18
N ILE A 162 8.91 -14.88 -3.22
CA ILE A 162 10.22 -15.54 -3.07
C ILE A 162 11.25 -14.56 -2.50
N LEU A 163 11.29 -13.32 -3.00
CA LEU A 163 12.21 -12.28 -2.50
C LEU A 163 11.95 -11.97 -1.02
N PHE A 164 10.68 -11.82 -0.61
CA PHE A 164 10.33 -11.64 0.80
C PHE A 164 10.79 -12.79 1.70
N ILE A 165 10.67 -14.04 1.24
CA ILE A 165 11.14 -15.22 2.00
C ILE A 165 12.67 -15.20 2.08
N GLN A 166 13.35 -14.89 0.98
CA GLN A 166 14.80 -14.78 0.95
C GLN A 166 15.31 -13.72 1.91
N GLU A 167 14.71 -12.52 1.92
CA GLU A 167 15.13 -11.43 2.80
C GLU A 167 14.82 -11.75 4.28
N ALA A 168 13.72 -12.45 4.57
CA ALA A 168 13.45 -12.96 5.91
C ALA A 168 14.53 -13.95 6.39
N ILE A 169 14.99 -14.85 5.51
CA ILE A 169 16.10 -15.78 5.81
C ILE A 169 17.40 -15.01 5.99
N LYS A 170 17.72 -14.06 5.12
CA LYS A 170 18.93 -13.23 5.22
C LYS A 170 18.95 -12.39 6.51
N GLY A 171 17.80 -11.84 6.90
CA GLY A 171 17.61 -11.16 8.17
C GLY A 171 17.88 -12.08 9.37
N LEU A 172 17.36 -13.31 9.34
CA LEU A 172 17.61 -14.30 10.38
C LEU A 172 19.09 -14.71 10.47
N VAL A 173 19.72 -14.92 9.31
CA VAL A 173 21.14 -15.24 9.21
C VAL A 173 22.01 -14.08 9.70
N SER A 174 21.60 -12.83 9.45
CA SER A 174 22.34 -11.64 9.90
C SER A 174 22.43 -11.51 11.43
N GLU A 175 21.52 -12.12 12.19
CA GLU A 175 21.57 -12.13 13.66
C GLU A 175 22.67 -13.05 14.23
N PHE A 176 23.20 -13.96 13.41
CA PHE A 176 24.37 -14.79 13.75
C PHE A 176 25.70 -14.09 13.48
N TYR A 177 25.69 -12.90 12.86
CA TYR A 177 26.89 -12.14 12.53
C TYR A 177 26.95 -10.80 13.28
N VAL A 178 28.17 -10.28 13.42
CA VAL A 178 28.40 -8.94 13.98
C VAL A 178 28.00 -7.90 12.92
N PRO A 179 27.15 -6.91 13.26
CA PRO A 179 26.74 -5.86 12.35
C PRO A 179 27.95 -5.00 12.00
N LYS A 180 28.04 -4.62 10.73
CA LYS A 180 29.20 -3.92 10.14
C LYS A 180 29.48 -2.54 10.78
N SER A 181 28.52 -1.98 11.50
CA SER A 181 28.54 -0.64 12.10
C SER A 181 28.89 -0.60 13.59
N GLU A 182 29.09 -1.74 14.27
CA GLU A 182 29.37 -1.78 15.72
C GLU A 182 30.74 -2.38 16.03
N ASP A 183 31.36 -1.90 17.13
CA ASP A 183 32.68 -2.34 17.55
C ASP A 183 32.71 -3.87 17.83
N PRO A 184 33.62 -4.64 17.19
CA PRO A 184 33.70 -6.09 17.37
C PRO A 184 34.04 -6.52 18.81
N ASN A 185 34.56 -5.60 19.62
CA ASN A 185 35.06 -5.85 20.97
C ASN A 185 33.99 -5.77 22.07
N LEU A 186 32.74 -5.46 21.75
CA LEU A 186 31.66 -5.43 22.74
C LEU A 186 31.39 -6.85 23.27
N VAL A 187 31.16 -6.99 24.59
CA VAL A 187 30.86 -8.27 25.27
C VAL A 187 29.67 -9.01 24.62
N LYS A 188 28.75 -8.25 24.03
CA LYS A 188 27.59 -8.73 23.26
C LYS A 188 27.96 -9.53 21.99
N TYR A 189 29.16 -9.32 21.44
CA TYR A 189 29.67 -9.95 20.23
C TYR A 189 30.65 -11.09 20.46
N GLN A 190 30.84 -11.50 21.72
CA GLN A 190 31.51 -12.75 22.01
C GLN A 190 30.72 -13.94 21.44
N PHE A 191 31.43 -14.96 20.97
CA PHE A 191 30.86 -16.12 20.27
C PHE A 191 29.65 -16.75 20.98
N GLN A 192 29.70 -16.85 22.32
CA GLN A 192 28.62 -17.41 23.13
C GLN A 192 27.32 -16.59 23.04
N TRP A 193 27.41 -15.26 23.10
CA TRP A 193 26.25 -14.36 23.07
C TRP A 193 25.70 -14.15 21.67
N LEU A 194 26.58 -14.14 20.66
CA LEU A 194 26.18 -14.08 19.26
C LEU A 194 25.42 -15.34 18.83
N TYR A 195 25.92 -16.52 19.21
CA TYR A 195 25.22 -17.78 18.96
C TYR A 195 23.87 -17.87 19.70
N THR A 196 23.84 -17.40 20.95
CA THR A 196 22.60 -17.34 21.74
C THR A 196 21.57 -16.39 21.13
N ASN A 197 22.01 -15.22 20.64
CA ASN A 197 21.14 -14.27 19.95
C ASN A 197 20.56 -14.86 18.65
N GLY A 198 21.40 -15.50 17.83
CA GLY A 198 20.94 -16.17 16.62
C GLY A 198 19.94 -17.30 16.91
N LEU A 199 20.19 -18.12 17.93
CA LEU A 199 19.26 -19.19 18.34
C LEU A 199 17.92 -18.62 18.82
N LEU A 200 17.94 -17.56 19.64
CA LEU A 200 16.73 -16.86 20.09
C LEU A 200 15.98 -16.24 18.91
N ALA A 201 16.67 -15.66 17.92
CA ALA A 201 16.06 -15.13 16.71
C ALA A 201 15.33 -16.23 15.91
N VAL A 202 15.93 -17.42 15.80
CA VAL A 202 15.28 -18.58 15.15
C VAL A 202 14.02 -18.99 15.91
N ILE A 203 14.12 -19.15 17.25
CA ILE A 203 12.99 -19.54 18.10
C ILE A 203 11.85 -18.53 17.99
N PHE A 204 12.14 -17.23 18.08
CA PHE A 204 11.13 -16.17 18.00
C PHE A 204 10.54 -16.04 16.60
N SER A 205 11.34 -16.16 15.53
CA SER A 205 10.86 -16.08 14.16
C SER A 205 9.92 -17.24 13.81
N PHE A 206 10.34 -18.48 14.06
CA PHE A 206 9.49 -19.67 13.81
C PHE A 206 8.29 -19.72 14.76
N GLY A 207 8.47 -19.30 16.02
CA GLY A 207 7.39 -19.18 16.99
C GLY A 207 6.32 -18.20 16.55
N LEU A 208 6.72 -17.00 16.11
CA LEU A 208 5.81 -15.99 15.56
C LEU A 208 5.11 -16.50 14.31
N LEU A 209 5.84 -17.10 13.36
CA LEU A 209 5.28 -17.66 12.14
C LEU A 209 4.22 -18.73 12.43
N TYR A 210 4.55 -19.71 13.26
CA TYR A 210 3.65 -20.81 13.61
C TYR A 210 2.38 -20.30 14.29
N THR A 211 2.53 -19.42 15.28
CA THR A 211 1.40 -18.87 16.04
C THR A 211 0.55 -17.93 15.19
N ALA A 212 1.15 -17.12 14.31
CA ALA A 212 0.42 -16.24 13.38
C ALA A 212 -0.39 -17.05 12.34
N LEU A 213 0.18 -18.12 11.77
CA LEU A 213 -0.54 -19.01 10.85
C LEU A 213 -1.71 -19.72 11.54
N ARG A 214 -1.50 -20.21 12.77
CA ARG A 214 -2.54 -20.83 13.58
C ARG A 214 -3.65 -19.83 13.94
N SER A 215 -3.29 -18.58 14.21
CA SER A 215 -4.23 -17.50 14.46
C SER A 215 -5.08 -17.16 13.23
N ARG A 216 -4.48 -17.14 12.02
CA ARG A 216 -5.24 -16.95 10.76
C ARG A 216 -6.23 -18.08 10.51
N ASN A 217 -5.85 -19.32 10.85
CA ASN A 217 -6.73 -20.48 10.76
C ASN A 217 -7.71 -20.59 11.95
N ALA A 218 -7.73 -19.62 12.87
CA ALA A 218 -8.66 -19.65 13.99
C ALA A 218 -10.10 -19.68 13.52
N ARG A 219 -10.45 -19.11 12.34
CA ARG A 219 -11.84 -19.14 11.84
C ARG A 219 -12.41 -20.54 11.64
N SER A 220 -11.58 -21.54 11.35
CA SER A 220 -12.02 -22.93 11.18
C SER A 220 -11.88 -23.77 12.44
N TRP A 221 -11.54 -23.17 13.59
CA TRP A 221 -11.38 -23.92 14.83
C TRP A 221 -12.74 -24.40 15.35
N LEU A 222 -12.81 -25.70 15.64
CA LEU A 222 -13.98 -26.36 16.23
C LEU A 222 -14.27 -25.90 17.67
N TYR A 223 -13.24 -25.41 18.37
CA TYR A 223 -13.32 -25.00 19.77
C TYR A 223 -13.26 -23.48 19.88
N GLY A 224 -14.18 -22.90 20.68
CA GLY A 224 -14.21 -21.48 21.00
C GLY A 224 -15.52 -20.78 20.60
N ALA A 225 -15.89 -19.75 21.34
CA ALA A 225 -17.05 -18.92 21.03
C ALA A 225 -16.85 -18.21 19.68
N GLY A 226 -17.91 -18.14 18.86
CA GLY A 226 -17.84 -17.60 17.49
C GLY A 226 -17.32 -16.16 17.40
N TRP A 227 -17.64 -15.31 18.39
CA TRP A 227 -17.13 -13.94 18.47
C TRP A 227 -15.62 -13.89 18.72
N LEU A 228 -15.13 -14.66 19.70
CA LEU A 228 -13.72 -14.72 20.08
C LEU A 228 -12.88 -15.32 18.94
N ARG A 229 -13.43 -16.30 18.23
CA ARG A 229 -12.84 -16.90 17.03
C ARG A 229 -12.66 -15.90 15.89
N SER A 230 -13.64 -15.02 15.66
CA SER A 230 -13.52 -13.97 14.65
C SER A 230 -12.47 -12.95 15.07
N PHE A 231 -12.49 -12.53 16.34
CA PHE A 231 -11.54 -11.56 16.88
C PHE A 231 -10.08 -12.07 16.76
N ILE A 232 -9.79 -13.31 17.16
CA ILE A 232 -8.45 -13.89 17.04
C ILE A 232 -8.02 -13.98 15.57
N ALA A 233 -8.93 -14.32 14.65
CA ALA A 233 -8.57 -14.41 13.25
C ALA A 233 -8.27 -13.05 12.61
N ASP A 234 -9.00 -12.01 13.02
CA ASP A 234 -8.88 -10.66 12.46
C ASP A 234 -7.67 -9.91 13.05
N TYR A 235 -7.41 -10.07 14.35
CA TYR A 235 -6.31 -9.42 15.09
C TYR A 235 -5.13 -10.36 15.36
N GLY A 236 -5.09 -11.51 14.70
CA GLY A 236 -4.18 -12.59 15.05
C GLY A 236 -2.71 -12.26 14.87
N VAL A 237 -2.34 -11.68 13.73
CA VAL A 237 -0.97 -11.28 13.42
C VAL A 237 -0.44 -10.25 14.44
N PRO A 238 -1.12 -9.11 14.67
CA PRO A 238 -0.61 -8.13 15.64
C PRO A 238 -0.61 -8.62 17.07
N MET A 239 -1.62 -9.39 17.48
CA MET A 239 -1.65 -9.99 18.81
C MET A 239 -0.43 -10.89 19.03
N MET A 240 -0.04 -11.70 18.03
CA MET A 240 1.15 -12.53 18.13
C MET A 240 2.44 -11.70 18.17
N VAL A 241 2.53 -10.61 17.41
CA VAL A 241 3.69 -9.70 17.50
C VAL A 241 3.84 -9.15 18.92
N VAL A 242 2.75 -8.68 19.54
CA VAL A 242 2.79 -8.17 20.93
C VAL A 242 3.19 -9.27 21.91
N VAL A 243 2.61 -10.47 21.80
CA VAL A 243 2.93 -11.60 22.69
C VAL A 243 4.40 -12.01 22.57
N TRP A 244 4.92 -12.18 21.36
CA TRP A 244 6.32 -12.57 21.15
C TRP A 244 7.29 -11.45 21.54
N THR A 245 6.90 -10.19 21.36
CA THR A 245 7.66 -9.05 21.86
C THR A 245 7.70 -9.05 23.39
N ALA A 246 6.57 -9.27 24.07
CA ALA A 246 6.52 -9.38 25.53
C ALA A 246 7.34 -10.56 26.06
N LEU A 247 7.29 -11.72 25.39
CA LEU A 247 8.14 -12.87 25.71
C LEU A 247 9.63 -12.54 25.54
N SER A 248 10.00 -11.77 24.53
CA SER A 248 11.36 -11.28 24.32
C SER A 248 11.84 -10.39 25.48
N PHE A 249 10.97 -9.55 26.04
CA PHE A 249 11.27 -8.75 27.25
C PHE A 249 11.30 -9.58 28.54
N TRP A 250 10.63 -10.73 28.58
CA TRP A 250 10.58 -11.60 29.76
C TRP A 250 11.77 -12.57 29.87
N VAL A 251 12.61 -12.69 28.82
CA VAL A 251 13.83 -13.52 28.87
C VAL A 251 14.73 -13.03 30.03
N PRO A 252 15.12 -13.92 30.97
CA PRO A 252 15.71 -13.52 32.26
C PRO A 252 17.08 -12.82 32.16
N ASN A 253 17.32 -11.93 33.14
CA ASN A 253 18.48 -11.04 33.40
C ASN A 253 19.91 -11.62 33.34
N LYS A 254 20.11 -12.88 32.92
CA LYS A 254 21.45 -13.46 32.74
C LYS A 254 22.09 -13.08 31.40
N ALA A 255 21.34 -12.49 30.47
CA ALA A 255 21.86 -12.01 29.20
C ALA A 255 22.39 -10.56 29.31
N PRO A 256 23.52 -10.21 28.69
CA PRO A 256 24.06 -8.86 28.68
C PRO A 256 23.08 -7.89 27.99
N SER A 257 23.13 -6.62 28.39
CA SER A 257 22.27 -5.56 27.87
C SER A 257 22.32 -5.50 26.34
N GLY A 258 21.24 -5.93 25.69
CA GLY A 258 21.12 -5.92 24.23
C GLY A 258 20.93 -7.29 23.56
N VAL A 259 20.88 -8.39 24.33
CA VAL A 259 20.44 -9.71 23.86
C VAL A 259 19.04 -9.99 24.42
N PRO A 260 18.01 -10.27 23.59
CA PRO A 260 18.03 -10.33 22.12
C PRO A 260 18.19 -8.94 21.48
N ARG A 261 18.79 -8.90 20.27
CA ARG A 261 18.91 -7.65 19.52
C ARG A 261 17.52 -7.11 19.24
N ARG A 262 17.27 -5.89 19.69
CA ARG A 262 16.00 -5.18 19.54
C ARG A 262 16.20 -4.04 18.56
N LEU A 263 15.20 -3.81 17.72
CA LEU A 263 15.19 -2.63 16.87
C LEU A 263 14.94 -1.41 17.76
N TYR A 264 15.90 -0.48 17.78
CA TYR A 264 15.72 0.84 18.36
C TYR A 264 15.39 1.80 17.23
N SER A 265 14.15 2.30 17.19
CA SER A 265 13.83 3.45 16.35
C SER A 265 14.07 4.71 17.18
N PRO A 266 14.96 5.62 16.78
CA PRO A 266 15.02 6.94 17.39
C PRO A 266 13.66 7.65 17.24
N LEU A 267 13.40 8.64 18.07
CA LEU A 267 12.17 9.42 17.94
C LEU A 267 12.25 10.29 16.68
N LEU A 268 11.13 10.49 16.00
CA LEU A 268 11.02 11.37 14.81
C LEU A 268 11.56 12.80 15.04
N TRP A 269 11.68 13.20 16.30
CA TRP A 269 12.07 14.54 16.75
C TRP A 269 13.51 14.60 17.28
N ASP A 270 14.28 13.51 17.19
CA ASP A 270 15.71 13.54 17.54
C ASP A 270 16.49 14.42 16.55
N TYR A 271 17.53 15.07 17.08
CA TYR A 271 18.36 16.07 16.38
C TYR A 271 19.04 15.53 15.12
N GLU A 272 19.29 14.22 15.02
CA GLU A 272 19.84 13.59 13.82
C GLU A 272 18.82 13.49 12.67
N SER A 273 17.52 13.31 12.96
CA SER A 273 16.47 13.24 11.93
C SER A 273 15.97 14.61 11.46
N LEU A 274 16.25 15.70 12.19
CA LEU A 274 15.91 17.07 11.78
C LEU A 274 16.70 17.53 10.54
N TYR A 275 17.92 17.02 10.35
CA TYR A 275 18.77 17.37 9.19
C TYR A 275 18.12 16.95 7.86
N HIS A 276 17.31 15.88 7.85
CA HIS A 276 16.62 15.41 6.66
C HIS A 276 15.58 16.41 6.13
N TRP A 277 14.96 17.21 7.01
CA TRP A 277 13.97 18.22 6.61
C TRP A 277 14.58 19.45 5.91
N THR A 278 15.91 19.59 5.92
CA THR A 278 16.66 20.69 5.29
C THR A 278 17.34 20.32 3.97
N VAL A 279 17.12 19.12 3.42
CA VAL A 279 17.78 18.62 2.21
C VAL A 279 17.66 19.58 1.01
N ILE A 280 16.54 20.30 0.89
CA ILE A 280 16.32 21.34 -0.15
C ILE A 280 17.46 22.37 -0.20
N LYS A 281 18.06 22.71 0.95
CA LYS A 281 19.14 23.71 1.04
C LYS A 281 20.45 23.17 0.45
N ASP A 282 20.70 21.87 0.64
CA ASP A 282 21.95 21.21 0.24
C ASP A 282 21.88 20.70 -1.21
N MET A 283 20.69 20.69 -1.84
CA MET A 283 20.52 20.35 -3.27
C MET A 283 21.31 21.27 -4.20
N GLY A 284 21.52 22.53 -3.80
CA GLY A 284 22.30 23.51 -4.58
C GLY A 284 23.81 23.26 -4.56
N GLU A 285 24.31 22.46 -3.62
CA GLU A 285 25.74 22.16 -3.47
C GLU A 285 26.18 20.96 -4.32
N VAL A 286 25.23 20.21 -4.89
CA VAL A 286 25.52 19.04 -5.74
C VAL A 286 26.11 19.50 -7.07
N PRO A 287 27.27 18.96 -7.51
CA PRO A 287 27.86 19.35 -8.78
C PRO A 287 26.95 18.99 -9.97
N LEU A 288 26.87 19.90 -10.95
CA LEU A 288 26.01 19.77 -12.15
C LEU A 288 26.19 18.43 -12.90
N VAL A 289 27.40 17.87 -12.90
CA VAL A 289 27.69 16.57 -13.52
C VAL A 289 26.87 15.46 -12.87
N TYR A 290 26.73 15.47 -11.54
CA TYR A 290 25.97 14.47 -10.80
C TYR A 290 24.45 14.70 -10.88
N ILE A 291 24.02 15.95 -11.05
CA ILE A 291 22.61 16.28 -11.34
C ILE A 291 22.20 15.67 -12.68
N MET A 292 23.04 15.77 -13.72
CA MET A 292 22.76 15.13 -15.01
C MET A 292 22.91 13.60 -14.94
N ALA A 293 23.90 13.10 -14.21
CA ALA A 293 24.09 11.66 -14.01
C ALA A 293 22.90 11.02 -13.25
N ALA A 294 22.22 11.76 -12.37
CA ALA A 294 21.01 11.34 -11.66
C ALA A 294 19.85 10.96 -12.59
N PHE A 295 19.89 11.36 -13.87
CA PHE A 295 18.90 10.95 -14.87
C PHE A 295 18.86 9.43 -15.05
N VAL A 296 20.01 8.75 -15.06
CA VAL A 296 20.09 7.29 -15.28
C VAL A 296 19.36 6.50 -14.18
N PRO A 297 19.69 6.66 -12.88
CA PRO A 297 18.91 6.02 -11.83
C PRO A 297 17.47 6.53 -11.79
N GLY A 298 17.21 7.78 -12.16
CA GLY A 298 15.85 8.33 -12.25
C GLY A 298 14.98 7.59 -13.27
N VAL A 299 15.52 7.24 -14.44
CA VAL A 299 14.83 6.40 -15.45
C VAL A 299 14.54 5.01 -14.89
N MET A 300 15.50 4.40 -14.20
CA MET A 300 15.31 3.07 -13.59
C MET A 300 14.20 3.09 -12.53
N ILE A 301 14.22 4.07 -11.63
CA ILE A 301 13.19 4.21 -10.58
C ILE A 301 11.83 4.54 -11.20
N ALA A 302 11.77 5.42 -12.21
CA ALA A 302 10.52 5.75 -12.89
C ALA A 302 9.87 4.52 -13.55
N ALA A 303 10.68 3.69 -14.22
CA ALA A 303 10.20 2.45 -14.85
C ALA A 303 9.71 1.44 -13.80
N LEU A 304 10.45 1.26 -12.71
CA LEU A 304 10.09 0.41 -11.59
C LEU A 304 8.78 0.87 -10.93
N TYR A 305 8.62 2.17 -10.69
CA TYR A 305 7.45 2.75 -10.05
C TYR A 305 6.22 2.70 -10.93
N PHE A 306 6.38 2.99 -12.22
CA PHE A 306 5.33 2.78 -13.19
C PHE A 306 4.86 1.33 -13.19
N PHE A 307 5.78 0.37 -13.17
CA PHE A 307 5.45 -1.05 -13.15
C PHE A 307 4.75 -1.46 -11.85
N ASP A 308 5.37 -1.24 -10.69
CA ASP A 308 4.85 -1.67 -9.39
C ASP A 308 3.48 -1.05 -9.11
N HIS A 309 3.33 0.25 -9.35
CA HIS A 309 2.07 0.95 -9.10
C HIS A 309 0.95 0.49 -10.06
N SER A 310 1.29 0.19 -11.32
CA SER A 310 0.33 -0.32 -12.29
C SER A 310 -0.13 -1.73 -11.94
N VAL A 311 0.81 -2.63 -11.60
CA VAL A 311 0.52 -4.01 -11.23
C VAL A 311 -0.23 -4.06 -9.90
N ALA A 312 0.15 -3.25 -8.91
CA ALA A 312 -0.59 -3.14 -7.64
C ALA A 312 -2.03 -2.68 -7.87
N SER A 313 -2.25 -1.69 -8.74
CA SER A 313 -3.59 -1.22 -9.12
C SER A 313 -4.42 -2.32 -9.80
N GLN A 314 -3.83 -3.07 -10.73
CA GLN A 314 -4.50 -4.20 -11.39
C GLN A 314 -4.81 -5.36 -10.45
N LEU A 315 -3.90 -5.73 -9.55
CA LEU A 315 -4.13 -6.78 -8.56
C LEU A 315 -5.21 -6.38 -7.54
N ALA A 316 -5.30 -5.09 -7.19
CA ALA A 316 -6.41 -4.57 -6.39
C ALA A 316 -7.75 -4.60 -7.15
N GLN A 317 -7.72 -4.58 -8.48
CA GLN A 317 -8.90 -4.49 -9.35
C GLN A 317 -9.18 -5.78 -10.13
N GLN A 318 -8.79 -6.93 -9.58
CA GLN A 318 -9.11 -8.22 -10.19
C GLN A 318 -10.62 -8.34 -10.44
N LYS A 319 -10.98 -8.91 -11.59
CA LYS A 319 -12.40 -9.16 -11.94
C LYS A 319 -13.13 -10.00 -10.88
N GLU A 320 -12.39 -10.80 -10.11
CA GLU A 320 -12.88 -11.60 -8.99
C GLU A 320 -13.53 -10.76 -7.88
N PHE A 321 -13.13 -9.49 -7.74
CA PHE A 321 -13.69 -8.57 -6.73
C PHE A 321 -14.93 -7.79 -7.21
N ASN A 322 -15.32 -7.90 -8.48
CA ASN A 322 -16.52 -7.25 -9.06
C ASN A 322 -16.68 -5.76 -8.67
N LEU A 323 -15.59 -4.98 -8.75
CA LEU A 323 -15.63 -3.56 -8.44
C LEU A 323 -16.50 -2.78 -9.44
N LYS A 324 -17.42 -1.97 -8.92
CA LYS A 324 -18.38 -1.19 -9.73
C LYS A 324 -17.89 0.23 -10.11
N LYS A 325 -16.94 0.79 -9.36
CA LYS A 325 -16.43 2.17 -9.54
C LYS A 325 -15.32 2.22 -10.61
N PRO A 326 -15.22 3.29 -11.42
CA PRO A 326 -14.24 3.39 -12.49
C PRO A 326 -12.80 3.46 -11.95
N SER A 327 -11.86 2.81 -12.65
CA SER A 327 -10.43 2.89 -12.37
C SER A 327 -9.82 4.22 -12.85
N ALA A 328 -8.77 4.71 -12.19
CA ALA A 328 -8.13 5.98 -12.49
C ALA A 328 -6.60 5.87 -12.59
N TYR A 329 -6.10 5.02 -13.51
CA TYR A 329 -4.67 4.70 -13.62
C TYR A 329 -3.79 5.89 -13.99
N HIS A 330 -4.24 6.78 -14.89
CA HIS A 330 -3.43 7.91 -15.37
C HIS A 330 -3.25 8.95 -14.27
N TYR A 331 -4.33 9.21 -13.55
CA TYR A 331 -4.32 10.15 -12.45
C TYR A 331 -3.50 9.63 -11.26
N ASP A 332 -3.57 8.33 -10.97
CA ASP A 332 -2.77 7.72 -9.91
C ASP A 332 -1.25 7.79 -10.18
N ILE A 333 -0.82 7.58 -11.43
CA ILE A 333 0.61 7.74 -11.81
C ILE A 333 1.05 9.19 -11.75
N PHE A 334 0.18 10.12 -12.15
CA PHE A 334 0.45 11.56 -11.98
C PHE A 334 0.60 11.92 -10.50
N LEU A 335 -0.28 11.41 -9.64
CA LEU A 335 -0.21 11.62 -8.20
C LEU A 335 1.04 11.00 -7.59
N LEU A 336 1.45 9.81 -8.05
CA LEU A 336 2.71 9.18 -7.66
C LEU A 336 3.90 10.09 -7.98
N GLY A 337 3.97 10.64 -9.20
CA GLY A 337 4.99 11.62 -9.58
C GLY A 337 5.06 12.81 -8.61
N PHE A 338 3.90 13.35 -8.23
CA PHE A 338 3.82 14.41 -7.24
C PHE A 338 4.32 13.99 -5.86
N MET A 339 3.94 12.80 -5.36
CA MET A 339 4.47 12.28 -4.09
C MET A 339 5.97 12.08 -4.14
N THR A 340 6.51 11.53 -5.24
CA THR A 340 7.95 11.31 -5.38
C THR A 340 8.73 12.62 -5.35
N LEU A 341 8.18 13.69 -5.93
CA LEU A 341 8.77 15.02 -5.86
C LEU A 341 8.80 15.55 -4.42
N VAL A 342 7.67 15.45 -3.70
CA VAL A 342 7.58 15.92 -2.30
C VAL A 342 8.53 15.12 -1.40
N CYS A 343 8.53 13.79 -1.50
CA CYS A 343 9.45 12.94 -0.75
C CYS A 343 10.92 13.25 -1.06
N GLY A 344 11.27 13.43 -2.33
CA GLY A 344 12.62 13.79 -2.75
C GLY A 344 13.11 15.11 -2.18
N LEU A 345 12.24 16.12 -2.11
CA LEU A 345 12.57 17.42 -1.52
C LEU A 345 12.77 17.33 0.00
N ILE A 346 11.99 16.50 0.69
CA ILE A 346 12.10 16.28 2.15
C ILE A 346 13.23 15.28 2.48
N GLY A 347 13.88 14.67 1.48
CA GLY A 347 14.90 13.63 1.71
C GLY A 347 14.33 12.30 2.22
N LEU A 348 13.04 12.07 2.02
CA LEU A 348 12.37 10.81 2.39
C LEU A 348 12.40 9.83 1.21
N PRO A 349 12.56 8.51 1.47
CA PRO A 349 12.51 7.51 0.41
C PRO A 349 11.09 7.47 -0.17
N PRO A 350 10.88 7.61 -1.48
CA PRO A 350 9.55 7.65 -2.05
C PRO A 350 8.81 6.33 -1.87
N ALA A 351 7.49 6.42 -1.74
CA ALA A 351 6.61 5.28 -1.58
C ALA A 351 5.88 4.97 -2.89
N ASN A 352 5.68 3.69 -3.18
CA ASN A 352 5.00 3.17 -4.37
C ASN A 352 3.89 2.19 -4.00
N GLY A 353 3.11 1.73 -4.98
CA GLY A 353 2.01 0.79 -4.74
C GLY A 353 2.52 -0.58 -4.27
N VAL A 354 2.08 -1.03 -3.09
CA VAL A 354 2.58 -2.28 -2.49
C VAL A 354 1.70 -3.46 -2.91
N LEU A 355 2.35 -4.46 -3.50
CA LEU A 355 1.71 -5.59 -4.16
C LEU A 355 0.98 -6.58 -3.24
N PRO A 356 1.54 -7.06 -2.10
CA PRO A 356 0.81 -7.99 -1.24
C PRO A 356 -0.30 -7.30 -0.44
N GLN A 357 -0.13 -6.01 -0.09
CA GLN A 357 -1.03 -5.29 0.81
C GLN A 357 -2.31 -4.83 0.10
N SER A 358 -2.19 -4.33 -1.14
CA SER A 358 -3.34 -3.83 -1.92
C SER A 358 -4.46 -4.88 -2.18
N PRO A 359 -4.17 -6.12 -2.63
CA PRO A 359 -5.21 -7.15 -2.79
C PRO A 359 -5.69 -7.69 -1.44
N MET A 360 -4.86 -7.70 -0.38
CA MET A 360 -5.31 -8.07 0.96
C MET A 360 -6.31 -7.06 1.53
N HIS A 361 -6.09 -5.77 1.28
CA HIS A 361 -7.03 -4.70 1.65
C HIS A 361 -8.35 -4.83 0.88
N THR A 362 -8.29 -5.06 -0.43
CA THR A 362 -9.50 -5.26 -1.24
C THR A 362 -10.27 -6.50 -0.79
N LYS A 363 -9.57 -7.60 -0.51
CA LYS A 363 -10.18 -8.85 -0.04
C LYS A 363 -10.80 -8.72 1.35
N SER A 364 -10.16 -8.01 2.28
CA SER A 364 -10.71 -7.81 3.63
C SER A 364 -11.98 -6.96 3.59
N LEU A 365 -12.01 -5.93 2.74
CA LEU A 365 -13.20 -5.11 2.49
C LEU A 365 -14.31 -5.89 1.78
N ALA A 366 -13.99 -6.71 0.78
CA ALA A 366 -14.98 -7.54 0.10
C ALA A 366 -15.67 -8.54 1.05
N VAL A 367 -14.89 -9.15 1.96
CA VAL A 367 -15.45 -10.02 3.01
C VAL A 367 -16.32 -9.23 3.98
N LEU A 368 -15.91 -8.02 4.36
CA LEU A 368 -16.71 -7.14 5.22
C LEU A 368 -18.05 -6.78 4.57
N GLU A 369 -18.03 -6.43 3.28
CA GLU A 369 -19.24 -6.09 2.52
C GLU A 369 -20.20 -7.28 2.41
N GLN A 370 -19.69 -8.48 2.10
CA GLN A 370 -20.49 -9.71 2.11
C GLN A 370 -21.13 -9.98 3.48
N GLN A 371 -20.39 -9.77 4.58
CA GLN A 371 -20.93 -9.90 5.94
C GLN A 371 -21.99 -8.85 6.26
N PHE A 372 -21.81 -7.62 5.78
CA PHE A 372 -22.78 -6.55 5.95
C PHE A 372 -24.08 -6.84 5.20
N ILE A 373 -23.99 -7.26 3.93
CA ILE A 373 -25.13 -7.68 3.10
C ILE A 373 -25.88 -8.82 3.78
N LYS A 374 -25.17 -9.87 4.22
CA LYS A 374 -25.77 -11.03 4.89
C LYS A 374 -26.50 -10.64 6.18
N LYS A 375 -25.95 -9.70 6.97
CA LYS A 375 -26.61 -9.22 8.20
C LYS A 375 -27.87 -8.44 7.90
N LYS A 376 -27.84 -7.49 6.95
CA LYS A 376 -29.02 -6.74 6.54
C LYS A 376 -30.13 -7.63 5.99
N MET A 377 -29.75 -8.65 5.20
CA MET A 377 -30.70 -9.64 4.72
C MET A 377 -31.34 -10.42 5.88
N MET A 378 -30.55 -10.85 6.87
CA MET A 378 -31.07 -11.57 8.04
C MET A 378 -31.96 -10.70 8.93
N GLU A 379 -31.62 -9.41 9.10
CA GLU A 379 -32.47 -8.44 9.81
C GLU A 379 -33.82 -8.27 9.09
N SER A 380 -33.81 -8.06 7.77
CA SER A 380 -35.05 -7.96 6.97
C SER A 380 -35.88 -9.25 7.01
N VAL A 381 -35.24 -10.42 7.02
CA VAL A 381 -35.93 -11.70 7.19
C VAL A 381 -36.57 -11.81 8.57
N ASN A 382 -35.85 -11.45 9.64
CA ASN A 382 -36.40 -11.48 11.00
C ASN A 382 -37.58 -10.51 11.15
N GLU A 383 -37.47 -9.28 10.63
CA GLU A 383 -38.59 -8.31 10.61
C GLU A 383 -39.79 -8.83 9.82
N SER A 384 -39.55 -9.51 8.69
CA SER A 384 -40.64 -10.11 7.89
C SER A 384 -41.29 -11.31 8.58
N ILE A 385 -40.54 -12.08 9.37
CA ILE A 385 -41.07 -13.18 10.18
C ILE A 385 -41.90 -12.64 11.35
N GLU A 386 -41.46 -11.56 12.00
CA GLU A 386 -42.23 -10.87 13.04
C GLU A 386 -43.55 -10.29 12.51
N GLN A 387 -43.60 -9.96 11.21
CA GLN A 387 -44.80 -9.47 10.52
C GLN A 387 -45.68 -10.59 9.92
N GLU A 388 -45.39 -11.88 10.21
CA GLU A 388 -46.09 -13.04 9.64
C GLU A 388 -46.19 -13.02 8.10
N ALA A 389 -45.16 -12.49 7.43
CA ALA A 389 -45.19 -12.32 5.99
C ALA A 389 -45.08 -13.65 5.23
N SER A 390 -45.72 -13.73 4.05
CA SER A 390 -45.63 -14.91 3.19
C SER A 390 -44.19 -15.12 2.65
N VAL A 391 -43.79 -16.36 2.37
CA VAL A 391 -42.44 -16.69 1.84
C VAL A 391 -42.11 -15.91 0.56
N SER A 392 -43.13 -15.63 -0.28
CA SER A 392 -43.02 -14.79 -1.48
C SER A 392 -42.72 -13.32 -1.14
N GLU A 393 -43.35 -12.80 -0.08
CA GLU A 393 -43.11 -11.45 0.45
C GLU A 393 -41.67 -11.30 0.96
N ILE A 394 -41.19 -12.29 1.72
CA ILE A 394 -39.83 -12.32 2.28
C ILE A 394 -38.81 -12.26 1.13
N TYR A 395 -39.00 -13.06 0.08
CA TYR A 395 -38.10 -13.05 -1.07
C TYR A 395 -38.11 -11.69 -1.80
N LYS A 396 -39.28 -11.07 -1.99
CA LYS A 396 -39.39 -9.74 -2.59
C LYS A 396 -38.73 -8.66 -1.74
N GLN A 397 -38.88 -8.71 -0.42
CA GLN A 397 -38.20 -7.78 0.50
C GLN A 397 -36.68 -7.97 0.47
N MET A 398 -36.20 -9.20 0.52
CA MET A 398 -34.76 -9.50 0.39
C MET A 398 -34.20 -8.99 -0.94
N GLN A 399 -34.94 -9.20 -2.04
CA GLN A 399 -34.54 -8.71 -3.37
C GLN A 399 -34.55 -7.18 -3.43
N LYS A 400 -35.51 -6.51 -2.78
CA LYS A 400 -35.56 -5.05 -2.68
C LYS A 400 -34.39 -4.50 -1.86
N VAL A 401 -34.08 -5.11 -0.72
CA VAL A 401 -32.93 -4.75 0.12
C VAL A 401 -31.62 -4.98 -0.64
N PHE A 402 -31.51 -6.09 -1.38
CA PHE A 402 -30.35 -6.35 -2.23
C PHE A 402 -30.21 -5.27 -3.32
N MET A 403 -31.28 -4.95 -4.03
CA MET A 403 -31.29 -3.88 -5.05
C MET A 403 -30.97 -2.50 -4.46
N ASP A 404 -31.45 -2.18 -3.26
CA ASP A 404 -31.16 -0.90 -2.60
C ASP A 404 -29.72 -0.82 -2.10
N ILE A 405 -29.10 -1.94 -1.72
CA ILE A 405 -27.67 -2.02 -1.41
C ILE A 405 -26.84 -1.95 -2.71
N GLU A 406 -27.33 -2.54 -3.80
CA GLU A 406 -26.62 -2.61 -5.08
C GLU A 406 -26.70 -1.33 -5.92
N LYS A 407 -27.61 -0.40 -5.61
CA LYS A 407 -27.72 0.90 -6.29
C LYS A 407 -26.41 1.69 -6.13
N SER A 408 -25.54 1.50 -7.11
CA SER A 408 -24.44 2.41 -7.41
C SER A 408 -25.00 3.55 -8.25
N PRO A 409 -24.71 4.81 -7.92
CA PRO A 409 -25.20 5.96 -8.68
C PRO A 409 -24.51 6.12 -10.03
N ILE A 410 -23.52 5.29 -10.37
CA ILE A 410 -23.07 5.11 -11.75
C ILE A 410 -24.22 4.55 -12.59
N THR A 411 -25.02 3.64 -12.03
CA THR A 411 -26.24 3.13 -12.68
C THR A 411 -27.25 4.26 -12.83
N ASP A 412 -27.43 5.14 -11.83
CA ASP A 412 -28.33 6.31 -11.97
C ASP A 412 -27.81 7.34 -12.98
N VAL A 413 -26.50 7.58 -13.06
CA VAL A 413 -25.89 8.48 -14.05
C VAL A 413 -25.99 7.89 -15.45
N ILE A 414 -25.73 6.59 -15.63
CA ILE A 414 -25.88 5.89 -16.91
C ILE A 414 -27.36 5.82 -17.31
N ILE A 415 -28.27 5.56 -16.37
CA ILE A 415 -29.73 5.59 -16.61
C ILE A 415 -30.16 7.01 -17.00
N LYS A 416 -29.58 8.04 -16.38
CA LYS A 416 -29.85 9.44 -16.71
C LYS A 416 -29.30 9.82 -18.08
N GLU A 417 -28.08 9.44 -18.42
CA GLU A 417 -27.50 9.62 -19.77
C GLU A 417 -28.28 8.85 -20.83
N LEU A 418 -28.71 7.61 -20.54
CA LEU A 418 -29.55 6.82 -21.44
C LEU A 418 -30.93 7.46 -21.63
N LYS A 419 -31.52 8.01 -20.57
CA LYS A 419 -32.76 8.80 -20.65
C LYS A 419 -32.58 10.06 -21.47
N ASP A 420 -31.51 10.82 -21.25
CA ASP A 420 -31.22 12.04 -22.00
C ASP A 420 -30.98 11.75 -23.50
N LEU A 421 -30.36 10.60 -23.82
CA LEU A 421 -30.19 10.09 -25.19
C LEU A 421 -31.51 9.63 -25.81
N GLU A 422 -32.36 8.95 -25.05
CA GLU A 422 -33.67 8.48 -25.49
C GLU A 422 -34.62 9.66 -25.74
N ASP A 423 -34.61 10.67 -24.86
CA ASP A 423 -35.37 11.91 -25.00
C ASP A 423 -34.89 12.72 -26.20
N SER A 424 -33.58 12.84 -26.41
CA SER A 424 -33.01 13.47 -27.61
C SER A 424 -33.41 12.75 -28.90
N ASN A 425 -33.41 11.42 -28.91
CA ASN A 425 -33.81 10.62 -30.08
C ASN A 425 -35.32 10.76 -30.36
N ASN A 426 -36.15 10.79 -29.32
CA ASN A 426 -37.59 11.02 -29.43
C ASN A 426 -37.90 12.43 -29.93
N GLU A 427 -37.15 13.45 -29.51
CA GLU A 427 -37.26 14.82 -30.02
C GLU A 427 -36.87 14.91 -31.51
N CYS A 428 -35.80 14.22 -31.90
CA CYS A 428 -35.35 14.11 -33.29
C CYS A 428 -36.41 13.44 -34.18
N ARG A 429 -37.03 12.36 -33.69
CA ARG A 429 -38.16 11.70 -34.37
C ARG A 429 -39.40 12.59 -34.49
N ARG A 430 -39.70 13.41 -33.48
CA ARG A 430 -40.80 14.40 -33.54
C ARG A 430 -40.52 15.49 -34.59
N ARG A 431 -39.29 16.03 -34.66
CA ARG A 431 -38.89 17.00 -35.70
C ARG A 431 -38.96 16.39 -37.11
N ALA A 432 -38.53 15.14 -37.28
CA ALA A 432 -38.61 14.44 -38.55
C ALA A 432 -40.07 14.18 -39.01
N ARG A 433 -41.00 13.91 -38.08
CA ARG A 433 -42.44 13.81 -38.39
C ARG A 433 -43.06 15.15 -38.76
N ASN A 434 -42.72 16.23 -38.06
CA ASN A 434 -43.23 17.56 -38.39
C ASN A 434 -42.74 18.10 -39.74
N ASN A 435 -41.53 17.70 -40.19
CA ASN A 435 -41.05 18.04 -41.52
C ASN A 435 -41.69 17.20 -42.65
N LYS A 436 -42.17 15.98 -42.36
CA LYS A 436 -42.89 15.16 -43.35
C LYS A 436 -44.36 15.55 -43.54
N GLY A 437 -44.94 16.35 -42.64
CA GLY A 437 -46.31 16.88 -42.77
C GLY A 437 -46.41 18.24 -43.45
N LYS A 438 -45.30 18.80 -43.94
CA LYS A 438 -45.21 20.11 -44.61
C LYS A 438 -44.82 20.03 -46.10
N VAL A 439 -44.84 18.83 -46.68
CA VAL A 439 -44.74 18.57 -48.13
C VAL A 439 -46.05 17.97 -48.57
#